data_AF-A0A3D1A5D1-F1
#
_entry.id   AF-A0A3D1A5D1-F1
#
_cell.length_a   1.000
_cell.length_b   1.000
_cell.length_c   1.000
_cell.angle_alpha   90.00
_cell.angle_beta   90.00
_cell.angle_gamma   90.00
#
_symmetry.space_group_name_H-M   'P 1'
#
loop_
_entity.id
_entity.type
_entity.pdbx_description
1 polymer ?
#
loop_
_entity_poly.entity_id
_entity_poly.type
_entity_poly.pdbx_seq_one_letter_code
_entity_poly.pdbx_strand_id
1 'polypeptide(L)'
;GGIIAIGLEDGDILTSVGHTDGKYEIIIGTKEGMSIRFSETDVRSMGRGAMGVRGIRLDKTDTVIGMEVAEPKTRKTLLTVCENGYGKRTDLDEYRHQGRGGSGVITIKATDRNGAVVGIYLVENKDHLMVMTEKGKIIRMPCKDLRVISRNTQGVRLVRLEEGDKIASVEPVVDDALEVKPPAEDKK
;
A
#
# COMPACT_ATOMS: atom_id res chain seq x y z
N GLY A 1 28.78 9.68 -2.05
CA GLY A 1 28.48 8.68 -1.00
C GLY A 1 27.09 8.92 -0.46
N GLY A 2 26.42 7.87 0.02
CA GLY A 2 25.10 7.99 0.66
C GLY A 2 25.19 8.63 2.06
N ILE A 3 24.05 9.11 2.57
CA ILE A 3 23.90 9.70 3.91
C ILE A 3 22.82 8.94 4.69
N ILE A 4 22.93 8.89 6.01
CA ILE A 4 21.89 8.34 6.89
C ILE A 4 20.63 9.21 6.78
N ALA A 5 19.48 8.56 6.58
CA ALA A 5 18.16 9.21 6.55
C ALA A 5 17.28 8.83 7.75
N ILE A 6 17.48 7.64 8.32
CA ILE A 6 16.80 7.12 9.51
C ILE A 6 17.71 6.08 10.19
N GLY A 7 17.65 5.99 11.53
CA GLY A 7 18.25 4.87 12.26
C GLY A 7 17.33 3.65 12.25
N LEU A 8 17.87 2.46 12.01
CA LEU A 8 17.13 1.19 12.00
C LEU A 8 17.76 0.22 13.00
N GLU A 9 16.94 -0.55 13.70
CA GLU A 9 17.42 -1.67 14.52
C GLU A 9 17.75 -2.87 13.64
N ASP A 10 18.49 -3.83 14.19
CA ASP A 10 18.82 -5.06 13.47
C ASP A 10 17.54 -5.82 13.09
N GLY A 11 17.36 -6.05 11.78
CA GLY A 11 16.18 -6.72 11.24
C GLY A 11 15.07 -5.78 10.77
N ASP A 12 15.15 -4.48 11.07
CA ASP A 12 14.24 -3.49 10.50
C ASP A 12 14.63 -3.12 9.06
N ILE A 13 13.61 -2.84 8.25
CA ILE A 13 13.76 -2.35 6.89
C ILE A 13 12.89 -1.11 6.67
N LEU A 14 13.38 -0.17 5.88
CA LEU A 14 12.57 0.95 5.42
C LEU A 14 11.62 0.45 4.31
N THR A 15 10.31 0.50 4.57
CA THR A 15 9.29 -0.03 3.64
C THR A 15 8.66 1.03 2.75
N SER A 16 8.53 2.27 3.24
CA SER A 16 7.82 3.33 2.52
C SER A 16 8.33 4.71 2.92
N VAL A 17 8.23 5.66 1.98
CA VAL A 17 8.56 7.08 2.20
C VAL A 17 7.49 7.91 1.52
N GLY A 18 7.03 8.96 2.18
CA GLY A 18 6.07 9.91 1.63
C GLY A 18 6.41 11.34 2.02
N HIS A 19 6.10 12.29 1.14
CA HIS A 19 6.26 13.71 1.40
C HIS A 19 4.98 14.29 1.99
N THR A 20 5.13 15.17 2.98
CA THR A 20 4.02 15.78 3.71
C THR A 20 4.32 17.26 4.01
N ASP A 21 3.29 18.06 4.32
CA ASP A 21 3.40 19.52 4.53
C ASP A 21 2.80 20.01 5.87
N GLY A 22 2.47 19.10 6.78
CA GLY A 22 1.80 19.37 8.06
C GLY A 22 0.27 19.20 8.04
N LYS A 23 -0.34 18.88 6.90
CA LYS A 23 -1.80 18.73 6.74
C LYS A 23 -2.28 17.32 6.41
N TYR A 24 -1.37 16.41 6.08
CA TYR A 24 -1.70 15.07 5.59
C TYR A 24 -2.04 14.09 6.71
N GLU A 25 -2.69 13.01 6.32
CA GLU A 25 -2.91 11.85 7.17
C GLU A 25 -2.04 10.69 6.72
N ILE A 26 -1.56 9.91 7.68
CA ILE A 26 -0.72 8.74 7.44
C ILE A 26 -1.59 7.51 7.61
N ILE A 27 -1.54 6.62 6.63
CA ILE A 27 -2.18 5.29 6.68
C ILE A 27 -1.06 4.26 6.66
N ILE A 28 -1.05 3.34 7.61
CA ILE A 28 -0.09 2.23 7.63
C ILE A 28 -0.88 0.93 7.53
N GLY A 29 -0.44 0.01 6.69
CA GLY A 29 -1.03 -1.32 6.50
C GLY A 29 -0.06 -2.43 6.90
N THR A 30 -0.61 -3.53 7.38
CA THR A 30 0.16 -4.68 7.87
C THR A 30 -0.12 -5.96 7.10
N LYS A 31 0.81 -6.90 7.21
CA LYS A 31 0.78 -8.22 6.56
C LYS A 31 -0.47 -9.01 6.96
N GLU A 32 -0.87 -8.93 8.22
CA GLU A 32 -2.04 -9.65 8.76
C GLU A 32 -3.37 -8.92 8.51
N GLY A 33 -3.37 -7.85 7.70
CA GLY A 33 -4.59 -7.17 7.28
C GLY A 33 -5.11 -6.14 8.29
N MET A 34 -4.23 -5.56 9.11
CA MET A 34 -4.55 -4.41 9.95
C MET A 34 -4.16 -3.09 9.25
N SER A 35 -4.82 -2.01 9.63
CA SER A 35 -4.44 -0.67 9.21
C SER A 35 -4.67 0.37 10.30
N ILE A 36 -3.83 1.40 10.39
CA ILE A 36 -4.09 2.58 11.23
C ILE A 36 -4.06 3.84 10.37
N ARG A 37 -4.91 4.82 10.69
CA ARG A 37 -4.90 6.16 10.09
C ARG A 37 -4.79 7.21 11.19
N PHE A 38 -3.82 8.11 11.10
CA PHE A 38 -3.60 9.18 12.07
C PHE A 38 -3.06 10.45 11.40
N SER A 39 -3.03 11.57 12.12
CA SER A 39 -2.57 12.86 11.56
C SER A 39 -1.05 12.90 11.54
N GLU A 40 -0.43 13.43 10.49
CA GLU A 40 1.03 13.59 10.48
C GLU A 40 1.53 14.44 11.67
N THR A 41 0.69 15.35 12.18
CA THR A 41 1.01 16.19 13.34
C THR A 41 1.18 15.41 14.64
N ASP A 42 0.75 14.15 14.68
CA ASP A 42 0.97 13.24 15.81
C ASP A 42 2.43 12.70 15.84
N VAL A 43 3.21 13.02 14.81
CA VAL A 43 4.64 12.71 14.66
C VAL A 43 5.43 14.01 14.75
N ARG A 44 6.29 14.11 15.78
CA ARG A 44 7.23 15.24 15.89
C ARG A 44 8.35 15.13 14.85
N SER A 45 8.81 16.27 14.35
CA SER A 45 10.01 16.33 13.50
C SER A 45 11.26 15.91 14.29
N MET A 46 12.14 15.16 13.64
CA MET A 46 13.38 14.65 14.22
C MET A 46 14.51 14.70 13.18
N GLY A 47 15.76 14.72 13.64
CA GLY A 47 16.93 14.67 12.75
C GLY A 47 17.12 13.28 12.12
N ARG A 48 17.89 13.22 11.03
CA ARG A 48 18.13 12.00 10.22
C ARG A 48 18.65 10.79 10.99
N GLY A 49 19.36 10.99 12.10
CA GLY A 49 19.90 9.90 12.92
C GLY A 49 18.91 9.32 13.93
N ALA A 50 17.67 9.81 13.99
CA ALA A 50 16.67 9.30 14.92
C ALA A 50 16.07 7.97 14.44
N MET A 51 15.60 7.17 15.40
CA MET A 51 14.91 5.89 15.15
C MET A 51 13.43 6.06 14.75
N GLY A 52 12.90 7.28 14.84
CA GLY A 52 11.48 7.54 14.61
C GLY A 52 10.60 7.32 15.85
N VAL A 53 9.31 7.19 15.61
CA VAL A 53 8.28 6.89 16.63
C VAL A 53 7.34 5.83 16.09
N ARG A 54 6.73 5.04 16.98
CA ARG A 54 5.82 3.95 16.59
C ARG A 54 4.61 4.48 15.81
N GLY A 55 4.40 4.02 14.57
CA GLY A 55 3.20 4.33 13.79
C GLY A 55 2.00 3.46 14.16
N ILE A 56 2.20 2.14 14.16
CA ILE A 56 1.20 1.11 14.52
C ILE A 56 1.78 0.14 15.54
N ARG A 57 0.96 -0.40 16.44
CA ARG A 57 1.34 -1.51 17.30
C ARG A 57 1.09 -2.83 16.55
N LEU A 58 2.15 -3.58 16.32
CA LEU A 58 2.11 -4.89 15.68
C LEU A 58 1.90 -6.01 16.71
N ASP A 59 1.18 -7.04 16.29
CA ASP A 59 1.20 -8.34 16.97
C ASP A 59 2.48 -9.12 16.61
N LYS A 60 2.79 -10.18 17.35
CA LYS A 60 4.12 -10.84 17.31
C LYS A 60 4.57 -11.35 15.94
N THR A 61 3.63 -11.68 15.05
CA THR A 61 3.90 -12.24 13.72
C THR A 61 3.63 -11.25 12.60
N ASP A 62 3.16 -10.05 12.93
CA ASP A 62 2.74 -9.06 11.96
C ASP A 62 3.90 -8.12 11.61
N THR A 63 3.86 -7.55 10.42
CA THR A 63 4.83 -6.56 9.96
C THR A 63 4.16 -5.50 9.12
N VAL A 64 4.76 -4.31 9.06
CA VAL A 64 4.29 -3.25 8.15
C VAL A 64 4.65 -3.64 6.72
N ILE A 65 3.67 -3.61 5.82
CA ILE A 65 3.88 -3.88 4.39
C ILE A 65 3.81 -2.62 3.53
N GLY A 66 3.35 -1.49 4.09
CA GLY A 66 3.23 -0.25 3.34
C GLY A 66 2.71 0.91 4.19
N MET A 67 2.97 2.12 3.70
CA MET A 67 2.45 3.36 4.24
C MET A 67 2.03 4.28 3.08
N GLU A 68 0.83 4.85 3.21
CA GLU A 68 0.27 5.82 2.27
C GLU A 68 0.08 7.18 2.96
N VAL A 69 0.28 8.25 2.20
CA VAL A 69 0.02 9.62 2.65
C VAL A 69 -1.23 10.14 1.96
N ALA A 70 -2.27 10.44 2.72
CA ALA A 70 -3.54 10.91 2.22
C ALA A 70 -3.70 12.43 2.45
N GLU A 71 -3.99 13.16 1.37
CA GLU A 71 -4.46 14.54 1.49
C GLU A 71 -5.81 14.58 2.22
N PRO A 72 -6.07 15.60 3.05
CA PRO A 72 -7.38 15.81 3.63
C PRO A 72 -8.47 15.81 2.56
N LYS A 73 -9.54 15.04 2.80
CA LYS A 73 -10.73 14.96 1.92
C LYS A 73 -10.44 14.45 0.51
N THR A 74 -9.31 13.75 0.30
CA THR A 74 -9.05 13.07 -0.97
C THR A 74 -10.18 12.10 -1.32
N ARG A 75 -10.47 11.95 -2.61
CA ARG A 75 -11.43 10.98 -3.15
C ARG A 75 -10.78 9.64 -3.52
N LYS A 76 -9.48 9.49 -3.24
CA LYS A 76 -8.77 8.23 -3.43
C LYS A 76 -9.34 7.15 -2.53
N THR A 77 -9.24 5.92 -2.99
CA THR A 77 -9.65 4.73 -2.25
C THR A 77 -8.41 3.93 -1.84
N LEU A 78 -8.44 3.29 -0.68
CA LEU A 78 -7.36 2.40 -0.28
C LEU A 78 -7.55 1.03 -0.94
N LEU A 79 -6.67 0.70 -1.86
CA LEU A 79 -6.49 -0.64 -2.40
C LEU A 79 -5.74 -1.51 -1.38
N THR A 80 -6.19 -2.74 -1.18
CA THR A 80 -5.47 -3.77 -0.42
C THR A 80 -5.46 -5.05 -1.25
N VAL A 81 -4.28 -5.65 -1.41
CA VAL A 81 -4.07 -6.88 -2.19
C VAL A 81 -3.41 -7.95 -1.33
N CYS A 82 -3.86 -9.19 -1.48
CA CYS A 82 -3.33 -10.36 -0.80
C CYS A 82 -2.65 -11.33 -1.79
N GLU A 83 -1.70 -12.12 -1.28
CA GLU A 83 -0.83 -13.00 -2.08
C GLU A 83 -1.58 -14.03 -2.94
N ASN A 84 -2.78 -14.48 -2.55
CA ASN A 84 -3.55 -15.47 -3.32
C ASN A 84 -4.47 -14.83 -4.39
N GLY A 85 -4.20 -13.59 -4.82
CA GLY A 85 -4.95 -12.94 -5.90
C GLY A 85 -6.28 -12.31 -5.47
N TYR A 86 -6.46 -12.07 -4.17
CA TYR A 86 -7.63 -11.41 -3.61
C TYR A 86 -7.32 -9.98 -3.19
N GLY A 87 -8.34 -9.13 -3.17
CA GLY A 87 -8.19 -7.76 -2.75
C GLY A 87 -9.46 -6.96 -2.96
N LYS A 88 -9.37 -5.67 -2.67
CA LYS A 88 -10.48 -4.73 -2.81
C LYS A 88 -10.00 -3.30 -2.68
N ARG A 89 -10.84 -2.37 -3.11
CA ARG A 89 -10.74 -0.97 -2.74
C ARG A 89 -11.72 -0.67 -1.61
N THR A 90 -11.40 0.27 -0.74
CA THR A 90 -12.32 0.77 0.28
C THR A 90 -12.21 2.28 0.39
N ASP A 91 -13.35 2.95 0.54
CA ASP A 91 -13.40 4.39 0.77
C ASP A 91 -12.64 4.76 2.05
N LEU A 92 -11.87 5.85 1.98
CA LEU A 92 -11.10 6.32 3.13
C LEU A 92 -11.98 6.70 4.31
N ASP A 93 -13.24 7.11 4.07
CA ASP A 93 -14.18 7.46 5.14
C ASP A 93 -14.49 6.27 6.08
N GLU A 94 -14.25 5.02 5.65
CA GLU A 94 -14.35 3.85 6.53
C GLU A 94 -13.14 3.67 7.48
N TYR A 95 -12.04 4.37 7.21
CA TYR A 95 -10.84 4.39 8.04
C TYR A 95 -10.92 5.61 8.96
N ARG A 96 -11.65 5.44 10.08
CA ARG A 96 -11.71 6.47 11.12
C ARG A 96 -10.31 6.82 11.63
N HIS A 97 -10.13 8.08 12.02
CA HIS A 97 -8.92 8.52 12.70
C HIS A 97 -8.72 7.74 14.02
N GLN A 98 -7.48 7.37 14.28
CA GLN A 98 -7.03 6.70 15.50
C GLN A 98 -5.78 7.39 16.05
N GLY A 99 -5.54 7.27 17.35
CA GLY A 99 -4.28 7.73 17.94
C GLY A 99 -3.09 6.91 17.41
N ARG A 100 -2.03 7.60 16.98
CA ARG A 100 -0.76 7.00 16.56
C ARG A 100 -0.26 5.97 17.58
N GLY A 101 0.21 4.83 17.11
CA GLY A 101 0.76 3.75 17.94
C GLY A 101 -0.31 2.79 18.51
N GLY A 102 -1.58 2.95 18.13
CA GLY A 102 -2.63 1.96 18.38
C GLY A 102 -2.49 0.71 17.52
N SER A 103 -3.32 -0.31 17.78
CA SER A 103 -3.33 -1.58 17.02
C SER A 103 -4.02 -1.49 15.65
N GLY A 104 -4.53 -0.32 15.27
CA GLY A 104 -5.28 -0.15 14.02
C GLY A 104 -6.66 -0.80 14.05
N VAL A 105 -7.19 -1.10 12.86
CA VAL A 105 -8.47 -1.73 12.58
C VAL A 105 -8.37 -2.62 11.34
N ILE A 106 -9.16 -3.69 11.23
CA ILE A 106 -9.08 -4.69 10.14
C ILE A 106 -9.31 -4.06 8.77
N THR A 107 -8.29 -3.95 7.93
CA THR A 107 -8.42 -3.47 6.54
C THR A 107 -8.89 -4.56 5.58
N ILE A 108 -8.52 -5.81 5.81
CA ILE A 108 -9.00 -6.97 5.06
C ILE A 108 -8.83 -8.21 5.95
N LYS A 109 -9.69 -9.21 5.80
CA LYS A 109 -9.52 -10.49 6.50
C LYS A 109 -8.49 -11.35 5.76
N ALA A 110 -7.24 -11.34 6.22
CA ALA A 110 -6.14 -12.18 5.72
C ALA A 110 -6.29 -13.65 6.15
N THR A 111 -7.33 -14.32 5.63
CA THR A 111 -7.59 -15.76 5.88
C THR A 111 -6.74 -16.64 4.96
N ASP A 112 -6.66 -17.94 5.21
CA ASP A 112 -5.97 -18.92 4.33
C ASP A 112 -6.35 -18.79 2.85
N ARG A 113 -7.62 -18.47 2.56
CA ARG A 113 -8.09 -18.20 1.19
C ARG A 113 -7.35 -17.04 0.54
N ASN A 114 -7.18 -15.95 1.27
CA ASN A 114 -6.60 -14.70 0.80
C ASN A 114 -5.07 -14.73 0.84
N GLY A 115 -4.53 -15.39 1.87
CA GLY A 115 -3.13 -15.26 2.26
C GLY A 115 -2.84 -13.88 2.85
N ALA A 116 -1.55 -13.65 3.11
CA ALA A 116 -1.03 -12.39 3.64
C ALA A 116 -1.28 -11.21 2.69
N VAL A 117 -1.39 -10.00 3.25
CA VAL A 117 -1.40 -8.75 2.49
C VAL A 117 0.00 -8.50 1.90
N VAL A 118 0.04 -8.20 0.60
CA VAL A 118 1.27 -7.93 -0.16
C VAL A 118 1.39 -6.48 -0.60
N GLY A 119 0.32 -5.68 -0.46
CA GLY A 119 0.38 -4.26 -0.78
C GLY A 119 -0.87 -3.50 -0.34
N ILE A 120 -0.66 -2.24 0.03
CA ILE A 120 -1.71 -1.24 0.23
C ILE A 120 -1.34 0.04 -0.52
N TYR A 121 -2.31 0.62 -1.23
CA TYR A 121 -2.05 1.80 -2.06
C TYR A 121 -3.26 2.73 -2.11
N LEU A 122 -3.04 4.04 -2.14
CA LEU A 122 -4.08 4.98 -2.51
C LEU A 122 -4.19 5.06 -4.04
N VAL A 123 -5.36 4.67 -4.56
CA VAL A 123 -5.61 4.64 -6.00
C VAL A 123 -6.87 5.39 -6.39
N GLU A 124 -6.88 5.87 -7.62
CA GLU A 124 -8.02 6.46 -8.33
C GLU A 124 -8.58 5.49 -9.38
N ASN A 125 -9.75 5.82 -9.92
CA ASN A 125 -10.37 5.01 -10.98
C ASN A 125 -9.55 4.98 -12.29
N LYS A 126 -8.78 6.04 -12.56
CA LYS A 126 -7.97 6.16 -13.77
C LYS A 126 -6.69 5.31 -13.71
N ASP A 127 -6.24 4.94 -12.52
CA ASP A 127 -4.99 4.20 -12.36
C ASP A 127 -5.13 2.77 -12.88
N HIS A 128 -4.00 2.14 -13.14
CA HIS A 128 -3.91 0.70 -13.37
C HIS A 128 -3.16 0.04 -12.21
N LEU A 129 -3.41 -1.25 -11.99
CA LEU A 129 -2.64 -2.09 -11.11
C LEU A 129 -1.78 -3.03 -11.97
N MET A 130 -0.47 -3.00 -11.75
CA MET A 130 0.45 -4.01 -12.24
C MET A 130 0.62 -5.08 -11.16
N VAL A 131 0.45 -6.34 -11.51
CA VAL A 131 0.60 -7.49 -10.63
C VAL A 131 1.67 -8.40 -11.20
N MET A 132 2.67 -8.76 -10.40
CA MET A 132 3.69 -9.75 -10.74
C MET A 132 3.53 -10.97 -9.86
N THR A 133 3.48 -12.16 -10.46
CA THR A 133 3.43 -13.43 -9.73
C THR A 133 4.82 -13.99 -9.48
N GLU A 134 4.96 -14.88 -8.50
CA GLU A 134 6.21 -15.58 -8.19
C GLU A 134 6.72 -16.41 -9.38
N LYS A 135 5.80 -16.93 -10.21
CA LYS A 135 6.13 -17.63 -11.46
C LYS A 135 6.38 -16.69 -12.66
N GLY A 136 6.48 -15.38 -12.44
CA GLY A 136 6.89 -14.40 -13.44
C GLY A 136 5.78 -13.94 -14.38
N LYS A 137 4.49 -14.18 -14.07
CA LYS A 137 3.40 -13.61 -14.86
C LYS A 137 3.17 -12.16 -14.48
N ILE A 138 2.98 -11.32 -15.50
CA ILE A 138 2.67 -9.90 -15.32
C ILE A 138 1.25 -9.64 -15.83
N ILE A 139 0.44 -9.00 -15.01
CA ILE A 139 -0.96 -8.70 -15.30
C ILE A 139 -1.20 -7.22 -15.03
N ARG A 140 -1.76 -6.52 -16.03
CA ARG A 140 -2.23 -5.14 -15.89
C ARG A 140 -3.75 -5.13 -15.83
N MET A 141 -4.34 -4.41 -14.88
CA MET A 141 -5.79 -4.24 -14.79
C MET A 141 -6.19 -2.82 -14.37
N PRO A 142 -7.29 -2.25 -14.91
CA PRO A 142 -7.76 -0.95 -14.49
C PRO A 142 -8.27 -0.94 -13.05
N CYS A 143 -7.87 0.06 -12.25
CA CYS A 143 -8.33 0.20 -10.87
C CYS A 143 -9.85 0.42 -10.78
N LYS A 144 -10.47 1.07 -11.78
CA LYS A 144 -11.94 1.23 -11.87
C LYS A 144 -12.72 -0.09 -11.79
N ASP A 145 -12.13 -1.20 -12.26
CA ASP A 145 -12.79 -2.51 -12.28
C ASP A 145 -12.67 -3.23 -10.92
N LEU A 146 -11.79 -2.74 -10.04
CA LEU A 146 -11.62 -3.25 -8.68
C LEU A 146 -12.78 -2.78 -7.81
N ARG A 147 -13.43 -3.74 -7.17
CA ARG A 147 -14.64 -3.49 -6.37
C ARG A 147 -14.33 -2.63 -5.14
N VAL A 148 -15.10 -1.56 -4.98
CA VAL A 148 -15.13 -0.76 -3.75
C VAL A 148 -16.13 -1.42 -2.79
N ILE A 149 -15.66 -1.91 -1.66
CA ILE A 149 -16.48 -2.49 -0.59
C ILE A 149 -15.87 -2.20 0.78
N SER A 150 -16.62 -2.54 1.82
CA SER A 150 -16.21 -2.27 3.20
C SER A 150 -14.92 -2.96 3.62
N ARG A 151 -14.26 -2.31 4.59
CA ARG A 151 -12.97 -2.71 5.16
C ARG A 151 -12.99 -4.14 5.69
N ASN A 152 -13.92 -4.46 6.59
CA ASN A 152 -13.94 -5.71 7.32
C ASN A 152 -14.56 -6.87 6.51
N THR A 153 -13.98 -7.16 5.35
CA THR A 153 -14.40 -8.20 4.41
C THR A 153 -13.19 -9.01 3.93
N GLN A 154 -13.42 -10.11 3.23
CA GLN A 154 -12.36 -10.86 2.54
C GLN A 154 -11.98 -10.26 1.17
N GLY A 155 -12.62 -9.18 0.71
CA GLY A 155 -12.41 -8.72 -0.65
C GLY A 155 -13.03 -9.64 -1.71
N VAL A 156 -12.61 -9.43 -2.95
CA VAL A 156 -12.98 -10.24 -4.12
C VAL A 156 -11.73 -10.71 -4.83
N ARG A 157 -11.86 -11.69 -5.73
CA ARG A 157 -10.74 -12.14 -6.54
C ARG A 157 -10.40 -11.06 -7.56
N LEU A 158 -9.15 -10.58 -7.55
CA LEU A 158 -8.61 -9.66 -8.54
C LEU A 158 -8.04 -10.45 -9.73
N VAL A 159 -7.21 -11.45 -9.42
CA VAL A 159 -6.47 -12.26 -10.39
C VAL A 159 -6.77 -13.73 -10.18
N ARG A 160 -6.87 -14.50 -11.26
CA ARG A 160 -6.84 -15.96 -11.20
C ARG A 160 -5.39 -16.41 -11.32
N LEU A 161 -4.87 -16.98 -10.25
CA LEU A 161 -3.53 -17.56 -10.20
C LEU A 161 -3.57 -19.02 -10.63
N GLU A 162 -2.45 -19.50 -11.15
CA GLU A 162 -2.26 -20.94 -11.37
C GLU A 162 -2.06 -21.66 -10.04
N GLU A 163 -2.20 -22.99 -10.06
CA GLU A 163 -1.95 -23.80 -8.87
C GLU A 163 -0.52 -23.61 -8.36
N GLY A 164 -0.40 -23.33 -7.06
CA GLY A 164 0.87 -23.03 -6.40
C GLY A 164 1.56 -21.75 -6.85
N ASP A 165 0.88 -20.83 -7.54
CA ASP A 165 1.38 -19.48 -7.82
C ASP A 165 0.82 -18.48 -6.82
N LYS A 166 1.57 -17.41 -6.58
CA LYS A 166 1.23 -16.32 -5.65
C LYS A 166 1.62 -14.99 -6.25
N ILE A 167 1.00 -13.91 -5.79
CA ILE A 167 1.44 -12.55 -6.09
C ILE A 167 2.74 -12.28 -5.32
N ALA A 168 3.80 -11.98 -6.06
CA ALA A 168 5.09 -11.56 -5.51
C ALA A 168 5.13 -10.05 -5.24
N SER A 169 4.56 -9.25 -6.14
CA SER A 169 4.46 -7.80 -5.97
C SER A 169 3.28 -7.20 -6.73
N VAL A 170 2.88 -6.02 -6.30
CA VAL A 170 1.85 -5.19 -6.93
C VAL A 170 2.35 -3.76 -6.96
N GLU A 171 1.96 -2.99 -7.97
CA GLU A 171 2.26 -1.55 -8.01
C GLU A 171 1.18 -0.83 -8.84
N PRO A 172 0.59 0.27 -8.31
CA PRO A 172 -0.24 1.15 -9.13
C PRO A 172 0.60 1.88 -10.16
N VAL A 173 0.09 1.97 -11.38
CA VAL A 173 0.65 2.78 -12.44
C VAL A 173 -0.35 3.86 -12.78
N VAL A 174 0.06 5.12 -12.61
CA VAL A 174 -0.73 6.26 -13.03
C VAL A 174 -0.89 6.17 -14.55
N ASP A 175 -2.12 6.29 -15.02
CA ASP A 175 -2.40 6.35 -16.45
C ASP A 175 -2.06 7.74 -16.97
N ASP A 176 -0.78 8.07 -16.93
CA ASP A 176 -0.22 9.15 -17.71
C ASP A 176 0.00 8.59 -19.10
N ALA A 177 -0.75 9.12 -20.07
CA ALA A 177 -0.43 9.02 -21.48
C ALA A 177 0.93 9.70 -21.74
N LEU A 178 2.02 9.10 -21.26
CA LEU A 178 3.31 9.29 -21.87
C LEU A 178 3.24 8.51 -23.18
N GLU A 179 2.82 9.19 -24.24
CA GLU A 179 3.24 8.82 -25.58
C GLU A 179 4.76 8.62 -25.54
N VAL A 180 5.19 7.36 -25.47
CA VAL A 180 6.55 7.03 -25.85
C VAL A 180 6.60 7.25 -27.35
N LYS A 181 6.94 8.48 -27.77
CA LYS A 181 7.34 8.69 -29.16
C LYS A 181 8.52 7.75 -29.39
N PRO A 182 8.44 6.83 -30.37
CA PRO A 182 9.60 6.03 -30.73
C PRO A 182 10.77 6.98 -31.04
N PRO A 183 12.02 6.59 -30.73
CA PRO A 183 13.19 7.38 -31.10
C PRO A 183 13.06 7.76 -32.58
N ALA A 184 13.27 9.04 -32.91
CA ALA A 184 13.27 9.47 -34.29
C ALA A 184 14.27 8.60 -35.05
N GLU A 185 13.80 7.92 -36.10
CA GLU A 185 14.69 7.19 -36.99
C GLU A 185 15.67 8.20 -37.59
N ASP A 186 16.96 8.03 -37.29
CA ASP A 186 18.03 8.73 -37.97
C ASP A 186 17.95 8.34 -39.46
N LYS A 187 17.39 9.24 -40.26
CA LYS A 187 17.46 9.14 -41.72
C LYS A 187 18.91 9.31 -42.12
N LYS A 188 19.53 8.22 -42.59
CA LYS A 188 20.77 8.25 -43.37
C LYS A 188 20.56 9.02 -44.68
#